data_AF-A0A6I5CBY6-F1
#
_entry.id   AF-A0A6I5CBY6-F1
#
_cell.length_a   1.000
_cell.length_b   1.000
_cell.length_c   1.000
_cell.angle_alpha   90.00
_cell.angle_beta   90.00
_cell.angle_gamma   90.00
#
_symmetry.space_group_name_H-M   'P 1'
#
loop_
_entity.id
_entity.type
_entity.pdbx_description
1 polymer ?
#
loop_
_entity_poly.entity_id
_entity_poly.type
_entity_poly.pdbx_seq_one_letter_code
_entity_poly.pdbx_strand_id
1 'polypeptide(L)'
;MPRDLDLRHVISPAVRDLIELANLGDFDRTREQINRLRGCTRPINLVGHTTTRDHTTGETIRSYSTSDEPTGRLLTTCGNRRASRCPTCSRLYAADTYHLIRAGLSGGKNVPETIRTHPRVFLTLTAPSFGPVHNRPTTKDGKPQPCRCGTRHPDSAPELGTPLSPKTYDYTGAVLWNAHASALWARFTLNLRRTLAANFGITQKDMNAALRISFAKVAEYQQRGLVHFHAVIRFDGPGGHTSPPPAWASADHLLHAIKPALKRTTLTVVSDTVGDREIGWGKRFKVDEITALGDGELTDKAVAGYIAKYATKSAEDSGTVDRSLVCRTCSGRGTVGGRIRELCPDCEGTRQAEPLRDLPVHQHVRQMIRTAWDLGGLPEFADLKLCKWAHMLGFRGHFSTKSR
;
A
#
# COMPACT_ATOMS: atom_id res chain seq x y z
N MET A 1 8.84 20.56 -44.43
CA MET A 1 9.95 21.19 -43.68
C MET A 1 9.36 21.94 -42.51
N PRO A 2 9.88 21.81 -41.28
CA PRO A 2 9.47 22.67 -40.19
C PRO A 2 9.72 24.12 -40.63
N ARG A 3 8.74 25.01 -40.44
CA ARG A 3 8.99 26.44 -40.63
C ARG A 3 9.99 26.86 -39.56
N ASP A 4 11.11 27.44 -39.97
CA ASP A 4 11.98 28.13 -39.03
C ASP A 4 11.21 29.34 -38.49
N LEU A 5 10.74 29.22 -37.24
CA LEU A 5 10.04 30.29 -36.54
C LEU A 5 11.09 31.14 -35.83
N ASP A 6 11.14 32.43 -36.14
CA ASP A 6 11.96 33.37 -35.35
C ASP A 6 11.27 33.67 -34.01
N LEU A 7 11.60 32.87 -32.99
CA LEU A 7 11.04 32.99 -31.64
C LEU A 7 11.94 33.76 -30.67
N ARG A 8 12.95 34.48 -31.16
CA ARG A 8 13.90 35.22 -30.30
C ARG A 8 13.22 36.27 -29.41
N HIS A 9 12.06 36.78 -29.85
CA HIS A 9 11.23 37.74 -29.13
C HIS A 9 10.39 37.12 -27.99
N VAL A 10 10.18 35.79 -27.99
CA VAL A 10 9.46 35.09 -26.92
C VAL A 10 10.43 34.87 -25.77
N ILE A 11 10.29 35.57 -24.65
CA ILE A 11 11.31 35.52 -23.59
C ILE A 11 11.36 34.15 -22.88
N SER A 12 10.20 33.50 -22.71
CA SER A 12 10.10 32.22 -21.99
C SER A 12 10.54 31.04 -22.87
N PRO A 13 11.59 30.28 -22.50
CA PRO A 13 12.00 29.08 -23.22
C PRO A 13 10.86 28.05 -23.32
N ALA A 14 10.08 27.87 -22.26
CA ALA A 14 8.95 26.94 -22.27
C ALA A 14 7.85 27.34 -23.26
N VAL A 15 7.65 28.64 -23.49
CA VAL A 15 6.69 29.12 -24.49
C VAL A 15 7.25 28.94 -25.91
N ARG A 16 8.57 29.09 -26.11
CA ARG A 16 9.21 28.76 -27.40
C ARG A 16 9.01 27.29 -27.73
N ASP A 17 9.34 26.39 -26.80
CA ASP A 17 9.20 24.95 -26.98
C ASP A 17 7.75 24.56 -27.32
N LEU A 18 6.76 25.19 -26.69
CA LEU A 18 5.34 24.97 -26.99
C LEU A 18 4.94 25.47 -28.38
N ILE A 19 5.46 26.61 -28.82
CA ILE A 19 5.19 27.15 -30.15
C ILE A 19 5.85 26.27 -31.22
N GLU A 20 7.07 25.80 -30.99
CA GLU A 20 7.75 24.84 -31.87
C GLU A 20 6.96 23.53 -31.97
N LEU A 21 6.57 22.98 -30.82
CA LEU A 21 5.76 21.76 -30.74
C LEU A 21 4.42 21.89 -31.48
N ALA A 22 3.75 23.05 -31.36
CA ALA A 22 2.49 23.35 -32.03
C ALA A 22 2.61 23.48 -33.55
N ASN A 23 3.81 23.74 -34.06
CA ASN A 23 4.10 23.88 -35.48
C ASN A 23 4.73 22.63 -36.11
N LEU A 24 4.90 21.54 -35.34
CA LEU A 24 5.25 20.24 -35.91
C LEU A 24 4.10 19.69 -36.76
N GLY A 25 4.44 19.03 -37.88
CA GLY A 25 3.45 18.45 -38.79
C GLY A 25 2.62 17.31 -38.18
N ASP A 26 3.05 16.79 -37.04
CA ASP A 26 2.43 15.72 -36.25
C ASP A 26 1.92 16.21 -34.88
N PHE A 27 1.66 17.52 -34.71
CA PHE A 27 1.13 18.07 -33.47
C PHE A 27 -0.17 17.39 -32.98
N ASP A 28 -1.01 16.89 -33.90
CA ASP A 28 -2.19 16.11 -33.54
C ASP A 28 -1.85 14.86 -32.73
N ARG A 29 -0.72 14.22 -33.02
CA ARG A 29 -0.22 13.07 -32.25
C ARG A 29 0.18 13.50 -30.84
N THR A 30 0.86 14.64 -30.70
CA THR A 30 1.17 15.23 -29.38
C THR A 30 -0.10 15.50 -28.58
N ARG A 31 -1.11 16.12 -29.22
CA ARG A 31 -2.41 16.38 -28.60
C ARG A 31 -3.11 15.10 -28.16
N GLU A 32 -3.06 14.06 -28.99
CA GLU A 32 -3.59 12.74 -28.65
C GLU A 32 -2.89 12.14 -27.42
N GLN A 33 -1.55 12.18 -27.36
CA GLN A 33 -0.80 11.70 -26.20
C GLN A 33 -1.20 12.45 -24.92
N ILE A 34 -1.31 13.78 -24.97
CA ILE A 34 -1.75 14.59 -23.82
C ILE A 34 -3.17 14.23 -23.38
N ASN A 35 -4.10 14.07 -24.32
CA ASN A 35 -5.49 13.69 -24.02
C ASN A 35 -5.56 12.31 -23.34
N ARG A 36 -4.72 11.36 -23.77
CA ARG A 36 -4.61 10.02 -23.16
C ARG A 36 -4.12 10.04 -21.70
N LEU A 37 -3.45 11.11 -21.27
CA LEU A 37 -3.04 11.28 -19.88
C LEU A 37 -4.21 11.58 -18.93
N ARG A 38 -5.37 11.97 -19.46
CA ARG A 38 -6.61 12.24 -18.70
C ARG A 38 -6.42 13.18 -17.51
N GLY A 39 -5.48 14.13 -17.61
CA GLY A 39 -5.15 15.07 -16.52
C GLY A 39 -4.14 14.53 -15.48
N CYS A 40 -3.33 13.53 -15.83
CA CYS A 40 -2.16 13.15 -15.04
C CYS A 40 -1.18 14.31 -14.92
N THR A 41 -0.77 14.67 -13.71
CA THR A 41 0.12 15.83 -13.44
C THR A 41 1.61 15.47 -13.46
N ARG A 42 1.95 14.18 -13.54
CA ARG A 42 3.34 13.69 -13.53
C ARG A 42 3.53 12.50 -14.48
N PRO A 43 3.26 12.66 -15.79
CA PRO A 43 3.33 11.56 -16.75
C PRO A 43 4.72 10.90 -16.78
N ILE A 44 4.72 9.58 -16.98
CA ILE A 44 5.95 8.82 -17.21
C ILE A 44 6.32 8.97 -18.69
N ASN A 45 7.58 9.29 -18.93
CA ASN A 45 8.15 9.45 -20.25
C ASN A 45 8.86 8.15 -20.62
N LEU A 46 8.31 7.40 -21.57
CA LEU A 46 8.89 6.16 -22.05
C LEU A 46 9.73 6.44 -23.30
N VAL A 47 10.91 5.81 -23.36
CA VAL A 47 11.80 5.80 -24.52
C VAL A 47 12.12 4.35 -24.83
N GLY A 48 11.96 3.93 -26.08
CA GLY A 48 12.25 2.58 -26.51
C GLY A 48 11.49 2.16 -27.76
N HIS A 49 11.48 0.86 -28.04
CA HIS A 49 10.76 0.27 -29.15
C HIS A 49 10.09 -1.04 -28.72
N THR A 50 9.07 -1.47 -29.47
CA THR A 50 8.47 -2.80 -29.34
C THR A 50 8.33 -3.42 -30.72
N THR A 51 8.57 -4.72 -30.81
CA THR A 51 8.41 -5.52 -32.02
C THR A 51 7.61 -6.75 -31.66
N THR A 52 6.42 -6.88 -32.25
CA THR A 52 5.59 -8.08 -32.15
C THR A 52 5.92 -8.98 -33.33
N ARG A 53 6.33 -10.21 -33.06
CA ARG A 53 6.63 -11.22 -34.07
C ARG A 53 5.64 -12.37 -33.99
N ASP A 54 5.31 -12.93 -35.14
CA ASP A 54 4.57 -14.18 -35.23
C ASP A 54 5.41 -15.30 -34.62
N HIS A 55 4.82 -16.08 -33.71
CA HIS A 55 5.56 -17.10 -32.96
C HIS A 55 5.99 -18.28 -33.86
N THR A 56 5.24 -18.57 -34.92
CA THR A 56 5.46 -19.74 -35.77
C THR A 56 6.42 -19.43 -36.91
N THR A 57 6.27 -18.27 -37.54
CA THR A 57 7.03 -17.85 -38.74
C THR A 57 8.19 -16.92 -38.42
N GLY A 58 8.17 -16.26 -37.25
CA GLY A 58 9.17 -15.26 -36.85
C GLY A 58 9.01 -13.90 -37.54
N GLU A 59 8.02 -13.74 -38.42
CA GLU A 59 7.77 -12.50 -39.16
C GLU A 59 7.33 -11.37 -38.21
N THR A 60 7.75 -10.13 -38.51
CA THR A 60 7.33 -8.97 -37.70
C THR A 60 5.92 -8.53 -38.09
N ILE A 61 4.97 -8.78 -37.19
CA ILE A 61 3.57 -8.35 -37.32
C ILE A 61 3.45 -6.84 -37.09
N ARG A 62 4.20 -6.31 -36.13
CA ARG A 62 4.11 -4.89 -35.74
C ARG A 62 5.42 -4.41 -35.17
N SER A 63 5.86 -3.22 -35.57
CA SER A 63 6.95 -2.49 -34.93
C SER A 63 6.46 -1.13 -34.46
N TYR A 64 7.05 -0.61 -33.39
CA TYR A 64 6.80 0.72 -32.86
C TYR A 64 8.08 1.24 -32.20
N SER A 65 8.46 2.48 -32.47
CA SER A 65 9.58 3.15 -31.82
C SER A 65 9.16 4.53 -31.32
N THR A 66 9.62 4.92 -30.14
CA THR A 66 9.39 6.28 -29.63
C THR A 66 10.18 7.33 -30.40
N SER A 67 11.20 6.94 -31.18
CA SER A 67 11.88 7.84 -32.13
C SER A 67 10.93 8.45 -33.15
N ASP A 68 9.81 7.77 -33.41
CA ASP A 68 8.82 8.15 -34.41
C ASP A 68 7.70 9.00 -33.77
N GLU A 69 7.77 9.27 -32.45
CA GLU A 69 6.86 10.19 -31.77
C GLU A 69 7.38 11.64 -31.87
N PRO A 70 6.49 12.65 -31.93
CA PRO A 70 6.87 14.06 -32.10
C PRO A 70 7.92 14.58 -31.11
N THR A 71 7.95 14.02 -29.89
CA THR A 71 8.84 14.42 -28.80
C THR A 71 9.96 13.42 -28.52
N GLY A 72 10.09 12.38 -29.36
CA GLY A 72 10.96 11.22 -29.14
C GLY A 72 10.53 10.33 -27.97
N ARG A 73 9.34 10.56 -27.41
CA ARG A 73 8.85 9.99 -26.15
C ARG A 73 7.39 9.60 -26.26
N LEU A 74 7.02 8.54 -25.55
CA LEU A 74 5.65 8.15 -25.30
C LEU A 74 5.25 8.52 -23.88
N LEU A 75 4.21 9.33 -23.74
CA LEU A 75 3.66 9.71 -22.44
C LEU A 75 2.62 8.68 -21.98
N THR A 76 2.77 8.21 -20.75
CA THR A 76 1.76 7.39 -20.07
C THR A 76 1.44 7.94 -18.68
N THR A 77 0.24 7.64 -18.19
CA THR A 77 -0.19 8.05 -16.85
C THR A 77 0.73 7.45 -15.78
N CYS A 78 0.93 8.18 -14.68
CA CYS A 78 1.88 7.77 -13.65
C CYS A 78 1.41 6.62 -12.76
N GLY A 79 0.11 6.28 -12.81
CA GLY A 79 -0.50 5.26 -11.97
C GLY A 79 -0.33 5.49 -10.45
N ASN A 80 0.05 6.70 -10.03
CA ASN A 80 0.40 6.96 -8.64
C ASN A 80 -0.86 7.06 -7.78
N ARG A 81 -0.94 6.19 -6.77
CA ARG A 81 -2.08 6.11 -5.85
C ARG A 81 -2.22 7.31 -4.91
N ARG A 82 -1.18 8.14 -4.75
CA ARG A 82 -1.13 9.26 -3.79
C ARG A 82 -1.69 10.54 -4.39
N ALA A 83 -2.68 11.13 -3.72
CA ALA A 83 -3.31 12.36 -4.16
C ALA A 83 -2.33 13.55 -4.16
N SER A 84 -1.41 13.61 -3.18
CA SER A 84 -0.31 14.60 -3.11
C SER A 84 0.60 14.60 -4.34
N ARG A 85 0.72 13.46 -5.03
CA ARG A 85 1.59 13.29 -6.21
C ARG A 85 0.85 13.50 -7.51
N CYS A 86 -0.35 12.94 -7.62
CA CYS A 86 -1.20 13.09 -8.79
C CYS A 86 -2.67 12.86 -8.40
N PRO A 87 -3.46 13.92 -8.18
CA PRO A 87 -4.88 13.79 -7.79
C PRO A 87 -5.72 12.97 -8.76
N THR A 88 -5.47 13.10 -10.07
CA THR A 88 -6.20 12.36 -11.11
C THR A 88 -5.95 10.86 -11.06
N CYS A 89 -4.69 10.43 -11.15
CA CYS A 89 -4.34 9.00 -11.08
C CYS A 89 -4.74 8.37 -9.74
N SER A 90 -4.63 9.11 -8.64
CA SER A 90 -5.06 8.64 -7.32
C SER A 90 -6.58 8.35 -7.28
N ARG A 91 -7.40 9.24 -7.84
CA ARG A 91 -8.86 9.03 -7.95
C ARG A 91 -9.20 7.80 -8.80
N LEU A 92 -8.53 7.64 -9.95
CA LEU A 92 -8.72 6.45 -10.80
C LEU A 92 -8.33 5.16 -10.06
N TYR A 93 -7.18 5.15 -9.38
CA TYR A 93 -6.76 4.01 -8.55
C TYR A 93 -7.80 3.66 -7.47
N ALA A 94 -8.38 4.67 -6.82
CA ALA A 94 -9.46 4.49 -5.84
C ALA A 94 -10.68 3.81 -6.47
N ALA A 95 -11.11 4.32 -7.63
CA ALA A 95 -12.27 3.80 -8.36
C ALA A 95 -12.03 2.36 -8.85
N ASP A 96 -10.82 2.06 -9.35
CA ASP A 96 -10.45 0.71 -9.76
C ASP A 96 -10.47 -0.26 -8.58
N THR A 97 -9.93 0.16 -7.42
CA THR A 97 -9.99 -0.64 -6.20
C THR A 97 -11.43 -0.85 -5.74
N TYR A 98 -12.26 0.20 -5.77
CA TYR A 98 -13.69 0.10 -5.47
C TYR A 98 -14.38 -0.94 -6.35
N HIS A 99 -14.19 -0.85 -7.67
CA HIS A 99 -14.82 -1.76 -8.60
C HIS A 99 -14.31 -3.20 -8.47
N LEU A 100 -13.02 -3.39 -8.17
CA LEU A 100 -12.45 -4.71 -7.94
C LEU A 100 -13.07 -5.38 -6.70
N ILE A 101 -13.17 -4.64 -5.59
CA ILE A 101 -13.79 -5.15 -4.36
C ILE A 101 -15.28 -5.37 -4.56
N ARG A 102 -15.99 -4.41 -5.14
CA ARG A 102 -17.43 -4.50 -5.41
C ARG A 102 -17.76 -5.69 -6.30
N ALA A 103 -16.99 -5.91 -7.37
CA ALA A 103 -17.18 -7.08 -8.24
C ALA A 103 -16.99 -8.39 -7.47
N GLY A 104 -16.01 -8.45 -6.56
CA GLY A 104 -15.83 -9.58 -5.66
C GLY A 104 -16.98 -9.77 -4.65
N LEU A 105 -17.71 -8.73 -4.27
CA LEU A 105 -18.79 -8.86 -3.28
C LEU A 105 -20.15 -9.12 -3.92
N SER A 106 -20.43 -8.45 -5.06
CA SER A 106 -21.75 -8.39 -5.67
C SER A 106 -21.85 -8.95 -7.09
N GLY A 107 -20.73 -9.33 -7.72
CA GLY A 107 -20.67 -9.69 -9.14
C GLY A 107 -20.39 -8.50 -10.07
N GLY A 108 -20.19 -8.79 -11.35
CA GLY A 108 -19.82 -7.84 -12.41
C GLY A 108 -18.36 -7.96 -12.87
N LYS A 109 -17.98 -7.30 -13.97
CA LYS A 109 -16.62 -7.35 -14.57
C LYS A 109 -16.04 -8.78 -14.61
N ASN A 110 -16.78 -9.71 -15.21
CA ASN A 110 -16.48 -11.15 -15.32
C ASN A 110 -16.65 -11.99 -14.05
N VAL A 111 -17.15 -11.42 -12.95
CA VAL A 111 -17.51 -12.17 -11.74
C VAL A 111 -19.03 -12.47 -11.74
N PRO A 112 -19.46 -13.72 -11.55
CA PRO A 112 -20.89 -14.05 -11.46
C PRO A 112 -21.60 -13.38 -10.28
N GLU A 113 -22.89 -13.07 -10.42
CA GLU A 113 -23.70 -12.50 -9.33
C GLU A 113 -23.91 -13.48 -8.16
N THR A 114 -23.78 -14.79 -8.42
CA THR A 114 -23.84 -15.84 -7.39
C THR A 114 -22.76 -15.68 -6.31
N ILE A 115 -21.70 -14.91 -6.56
CA ILE A 115 -20.69 -14.57 -5.56
C ILE A 115 -21.28 -13.93 -4.30
N ARG A 116 -22.46 -13.30 -4.43
CA ARG A 116 -23.22 -12.73 -3.32
C ARG A 116 -23.62 -13.77 -2.28
N THR A 117 -23.80 -15.03 -2.64
CA THR A 117 -24.20 -16.08 -1.70
C THR A 117 -23.01 -16.74 -1.00
N HIS A 118 -21.78 -16.47 -1.45
CA HIS A 118 -20.58 -17.07 -0.88
C HIS A 118 -20.33 -16.51 0.53
N PRO A 119 -20.07 -17.38 1.55
CA PRO A 119 -19.83 -16.95 2.91
C PRO A 119 -18.56 -16.11 3.02
N ARG A 120 -18.67 -14.96 3.70
CA ARG A 120 -17.61 -13.96 3.77
C ARG A 120 -17.68 -13.13 5.04
N VAL A 121 -16.51 -12.66 5.46
CA VAL A 121 -16.35 -11.78 6.62
C VAL A 121 -15.50 -10.57 6.28
N PHE A 122 -15.77 -9.47 6.96
CA PHE A 122 -14.92 -8.29 7.01
C PHE A 122 -14.06 -8.34 8.28
N LEU A 123 -12.75 -8.31 8.12
CA LEU A 123 -11.77 -8.42 9.19
C LEU A 123 -10.94 -7.13 9.28
N THR A 124 -10.85 -6.56 10.48
CA THR A 124 -9.93 -5.47 10.81
C THR A 124 -8.89 -5.94 11.82
N LEU A 125 -7.61 -5.95 11.43
CA LEU A 125 -6.47 -6.35 12.24
C LEU A 125 -5.62 -5.12 12.60
N THR A 126 -5.34 -4.94 13.89
CA THR A 126 -4.58 -3.77 14.36
C THR A 126 -3.23 -4.15 14.94
N ALA A 127 -2.31 -3.17 14.95
CA ALA A 127 -1.04 -3.27 15.64
C ALA A 127 -1.22 -3.40 17.16
N PRO A 128 -0.29 -4.07 17.87
CA PRO A 128 -0.26 -4.03 19.33
C PRO A 128 0.01 -2.60 19.87
N SER A 129 0.08 -2.48 21.19
CA SER A 129 0.43 -1.22 21.85
C SER A 129 1.93 -1.15 22.06
N PHE A 130 2.54 -0.01 21.70
CA PHE A 130 3.96 0.30 21.95
C PHE A 130 4.15 1.39 23.02
N GLY A 131 3.05 1.77 23.67
CA GLY A 131 3.00 2.85 24.65
C GLY A 131 1.68 3.62 24.52
N PRO A 132 1.28 4.36 25.56
CA PRO A 132 0.07 5.17 25.51
C PRO A 132 0.28 6.36 24.57
N VAL A 133 -0.75 6.66 23.77
CA VAL A 133 -0.78 7.77 22.80
C VAL A 133 -1.94 8.71 23.12
N HIS A 134 -1.85 9.96 22.67
CA HIS A 134 -3.01 10.85 22.69
C HIS A 134 -4.09 10.32 21.75
N ASN A 135 -5.33 10.36 22.25
CA ASN A 135 -6.51 9.84 21.56
C ASN A 135 -7.75 10.61 22.02
N ARG A 136 -8.89 10.28 21.41
CA ARG A 136 -10.21 10.82 21.74
C ARG A 136 -11.09 9.70 22.30
N PRO A 137 -10.94 9.34 23.58
CA PRO A 137 -11.75 8.30 24.17
C PRO A 137 -13.22 8.76 24.22
N THR A 138 -14.14 7.83 24.09
CA THR A 138 -15.58 8.08 24.25
C THR A 138 -16.15 7.10 25.27
N THR A 139 -17.25 7.47 25.94
CA THR A 139 -18.05 6.52 26.71
C THR A 139 -18.74 5.52 25.79
N LYS A 140 -19.39 4.51 26.39
CA LYS A 140 -20.27 3.60 25.64
C LYS A 140 -21.39 4.34 24.90
N ASP A 141 -21.90 5.41 25.50
CA ASP A 141 -22.94 6.28 24.92
C ASP A 141 -22.38 7.32 23.92
N GLY A 142 -21.12 7.18 23.50
CA GLY A 142 -20.48 8.08 22.52
C GLY A 142 -20.07 9.44 23.06
N LYS A 143 -20.23 9.72 24.36
CA LYS A 143 -19.84 11.02 24.95
C LYS A 143 -18.31 11.16 24.97
N PRO A 144 -17.73 12.26 24.45
CA PRO A 144 -16.30 12.48 24.50
C PRO A 144 -15.78 12.45 25.94
N GLN A 145 -14.63 11.82 26.14
CA GLN A 145 -13.90 11.77 27.40
C GLN A 145 -12.57 12.50 27.26
N PRO A 146 -12.04 13.10 28.33
CA PRO A 146 -10.70 13.68 28.29
C PRO A 146 -9.68 12.59 27.95
N CYS A 147 -8.69 12.95 27.16
CA CYS A 147 -7.54 12.09 26.93
C CYS A 147 -6.83 11.85 28.27
N ARG A 148 -6.00 10.79 28.35
CA ARG A 148 -5.20 10.50 29.54
C ARG A 148 -4.23 11.64 29.92
N CYS A 149 -3.93 12.57 29.00
CA CYS A 149 -3.19 13.80 29.33
C CYS A 149 -4.03 14.88 30.04
N GLY A 150 -5.33 14.64 30.26
CA GLY A 150 -6.29 15.59 30.84
C GLY A 150 -7.05 16.43 29.80
N THR A 151 -6.52 16.58 28.59
CA THR A 151 -7.09 17.44 27.54
C THR A 151 -8.17 16.74 26.72
N ARG A 152 -9.24 17.47 26.36
CA ARG A 152 -10.20 17.04 25.34
C ARG A 152 -9.73 17.52 23.97
N HIS A 153 -9.18 16.61 23.17
CA HIS A 153 -8.65 16.94 21.85
C HIS A 153 -9.76 17.08 20.79
N PRO A 154 -9.74 18.14 19.96
CA PRO A 154 -10.53 18.17 18.71
C PRO A 154 -10.02 17.12 17.71
N ASP A 155 -10.83 16.77 16.69
CA ASP A 155 -10.51 15.78 15.66
C ASP A 155 -9.21 16.06 14.91
N SER A 156 -8.86 17.34 14.77
CA SER A 156 -7.69 17.84 14.04
C SER A 156 -6.49 18.14 14.94
N ALA A 157 -6.52 17.74 16.22
CA ALA A 157 -5.42 18.05 17.14
C ALA A 157 -4.13 17.33 16.70
N PRO A 158 -3.00 18.05 16.53
CA PRO A 158 -1.75 17.48 16.02
C PRO A 158 -1.12 16.45 16.98
N GLU A 159 -1.52 16.44 18.24
CA GLU A 159 -1.07 15.48 19.25
C GLU A 159 -1.69 14.10 19.02
N LEU A 160 -2.82 13.98 18.31
CA LEU A 160 -3.50 12.70 18.17
C LEU A 160 -2.62 11.65 17.50
N GLY A 161 -2.52 10.49 18.15
CA GLY A 161 -1.64 9.41 17.72
C GLY A 161 -0.20 9.56 18.21
N THR A 162 0.24 10.71 18.71
CA THR A 162 1.58 10.86 19.27
C THR A 162 1.67 10.26 20.69
N PRO A 163 2.83 9.77 21.13
CA PRO A 163 3.00 9.20 22.46
C PRO A 163 2.75 10.23 23.56
N LEU A 164 2.09 9.83 24.65
CA LEU A 164 1.98 10.66 25.86
C LEU A 164 3.35 10.91 26.50
N SER A 165 4.25 9.93 26.40
CA SER A 165 5.64 10.04 26.81
C SER A 165 6.51 9.49 25.68
N PRO A 166 7.12 10.37 24.86
CA PRO A 166 8.01 9.96 23.79
C PRO A 166 9.22 9.16 24.31
N LYS A 167 9.70 9.42 25.53
CA LYS A 167 10.86 8.74 26.11
C LYS A 167 10.62 7.25 26.42
N THR A 168 9.38 6.88 26.72
CA THR A 168 9.01 5.50 27.12
C THR A 168 8.25 4.74 26.03
N TYR A 169 8.06 5.35 24.86
CA TYR A 169 7.41 4.70 23.73
C TYR A 169 8.39 3.77 23.00
N ASP A 170 7.98 2.53 22.74
CA ASP A 170 8.77 1.53 22.04
C ASP A 170 8.78 1.77 20.52
N TYR A 171 9.56 2.76 20.09
CA TYR A 171 9.76 3.09 18.67
C TYR A 171 10.36 1.92 17.88
N THR A 172 11.27 1.16 18.49
CA THR A 172 11.90 0.00 17.86
C THR A 172 10.86 -1.06 17.54
N GLY A 173 10.03 -1.44 18.52
CA GLY A 173 8.93 -2.38 18.30
C GLY A 173 7.92 -1.87 17.27
N ALA A 174 7.60 -0.57 17.30
CA ALA A 174 6.67 0.05 16.35
C ALA A 174 7.17 -0.02 14.89
N VAL A 175 8.45 0.27 14.64
CA VAL A 175 9.04 0.19 13.30
C VAL A 175 9.18 -1.27 12.84
N LEU A 176 9.64 -2.16 13.72
CA LEU A 176 9.74 -3.59 13.39
C LEU A 176 8.35 -4.20 13.12
N TRP A 177 7.31 -3.79 13.85
CA TRP A 177 5.93 -4.15 13.54
C TRP A 177 5.55 -3.78 12.11
N ASN A 178 5.76 -2.52 11.72
CA ASN A 178 5.45 -2.07 10.36
C ASN A 178 6.25 -2.87 9.31
N ALA A 179 7.53 -3.13 9.57
CA ALA A 179 8.38 -3.93 8.68
C ALA A 179 7.89 -5.37 8.49
N HIS A 180 7.36 -5.98 9.56
CA HIS A 180 6.93 -7.38 9.59
C HIS A 180 5.42 -7.58 9.38
N ALA A 181 4.60 -6.53 9.32
CA ALA A 181 3.15 -6.63 9.18
C ALA A 181 2.71 -7.49 7.98
N SER A 182 3.39 -7.39 6.84
CA SER A 182 3.07 -8.21 5.66
C SER A 182 3.46 -9.69 5.85
N ALA A 183 4.54 -9.98 6.57
CA ALA A 183 4.94 -11.35 6.90
C ALA A 183 3.95 -11.97 7.92
N LEU A 184 3.48 -11.18 8.89
CA LEU A 184 2.42 -11.59 9.80
C LEU A 184 1.11 -11.89 9.06
N TRP A 185 0.75 -11.11 8.06
CA TRP A 185 -0.41 -11.43 7.22
C TRP A 185 -0.24 -12.77 6.51
N ALA A 186 0.92 -13.01 5.89
CA ALA A 186 1.20 -14.29 5.24
C ALA A 186 1.07 -15.46 6.23
N ARG A 187 1.69 -15.36 7.41
CA ARG A 187 1.61 -16.34 8.49
C ARG A 187 0.18 -16.54 9.00
N PHE A 188 -0.59 -15.46 9.14
CA PHE A 188 -2.01 -15.52 9.50
C PHE A 188 -2.81 -16.32 8.48
N THR A 189 -2.64 -16.09 7.19
CA THR A 189 -3.38 -16.86 6.17
C THR A 189 -3.01 -18.35 6.16
N LEU A 190 -1.79 -18.72 6.53
CA LEU A 190 -1.40 -20.12 6.71
C LEU A 190 -2.06 -20.72 7.95
N ASN A 191 -2.02 -20.00 9.07
CA ASN A 191 -2.66 -20.44 10.31
C ASN A 191 -4.17 -20.54 10.18
N LEU A 192 -4.82 -19.64 9.45
CA LEU A 192 -6.24 -19.69 9.16
C LEU A 192 -6.62 -20.97 8.42
N ARG A 193 -5.86 -21.34 7.37
CA ARG A 193 -6.06 -22.59 6.63
C ARG A 193 -5.93 -23.82 7.53
N ARG A 194 -4.91 -23.84 8.40
CA ARG A 194 -4.68 -24.93 9.36
C ARG A 194 -5.82 -25.06 10.36
N THR A 195 -6.26 -23.93 10.93
CA THR A 195 -7.37 -23.92 11.88
C THR A 195 -8.68 -24.35 11.23
N LEU A 196 -8.97 -23.88 10.02
CA LEU A 196 -10.16 -24.28 9.28
C LEU A 196 -10.17 -25.79 8.96
N ALA A 197 -9.08 -26.33 8.42
CA ALA A 197 -8.98 -27.76 8.13
C ALA A 197 -9.22 -28.61 9.39
N ALA A 198 -8.63 -28.21 10.53
CA ALA A 198 -8.85 -28.86 11.81
C ALA A 198 -10.32 -28.77 12.28
N ASN A 199 -10.96 -27.60 12.14
CA ASN A 199 -12.38 -27.43 12.50
C ASN A 199 -13.31 -28.28 11.62
N PHE A 200 -12.96 -28.47 10.34
CA PHE A 200 -13.70 -29.33 9.41
C PHE A 200 -13.39 -30.82 9.58
N GLY A 201 -12.39 -31.20 10.38
CA GLY A 201 -11.98 -32.59 10.55
C GLY A 201 -11.32 -33.21 9.31
N ILE A 202 -10.76 -32.40 8.41
CA ILE A 202 -10.15 -32.85 7.15
C ILE A 202 -8.71 -32.37 7.00
N THR A 203 -7.96 -32.94 6.06
CA THR A 203 -6.60 -32.46 5.78
C THR A 203 -6.65 -31.11 5.05
N GLN A 204 -5.57 -30.32 5.14
CA GLN A 204 -5.45 -29.10 4.33
C GLN A 204 -5.46 -29.40 2.83
N LYS A 205 -4.98 -30.58 2.40
CA LYS A 205 -5.00 -31.00 1.01
C LYS A 205 -6.44 -31.16 0.53
N ASP A 206 -7.25 -31.89 1.29
CA ASP A 206 -8.66 -32.15 0.96
C ASP A 206 -9.48 -30.86 1.01
N MET A 207 -9.23 -30.01 2.01
CA MET A 207 -9.86 -28.69 2.08
C MET A 207 -9.53 -27.82 0.85
N ASN A 208 -8.26 -27.76 0.44
CA ASN A 208 -7.84 -26.97 -0.74
C ASN A 208 -8.37 -27.55 -2.05
N ALA A 209 -8.67 -28.85 -2.11
CA ALA A 209 -9.33 -29.48 -3.24
C ALA A 209 -10.83 -29.17 -3.29
N ALA A 210 -11.47 -29.04 -2.12
CA ALA A 210 -12.91 -28.79 -2.00
C ALA A 210 -13.31 -27.32 -2.04
N LEU A 211 -12.48 -26.40 -1.52
CA LEU A 211 -12.77 -24.97 -1.47
C LEU A 211 -11.50 -24.11 -1.59
N ARG A 212 -11.71 -22.85 -2.00
CA ARG A 212 -10.68 -21.81 -2.04
C ARG A 212 -10.99 -20.73 -1.01
N ILE A 213 -9.96 -20.34 -0.25
CA ILE A 213 -10.03 -19.18 0.65
C ILE A 213 -9.48 -17.97 -0.11
N SER A 214 -10.39 -17.12 -0.55
CA SER A 214 -10.09 -15.88 -1.25
C SER A 214 -10.07 -14.70 -0.29
N PHE A 215 -9.20 -13.73 -0.55
CA PHE A 215 -9.18 -12.49 0.21
C PHE A 215 -8.85 -11.28 -0.65
N ALA A 216 -9.30 -10.12 -0.20
CA ALA A 216 -8.76 -8.83 -0.63
C ALA A 216 -8.47 -8.01 0.63
N LYS A 217 -7.26 -7.47 0.74
CA LYS A 217 -6.82 -6.69 1.90
C LYS A 217 -6.29 -5.33 1.49
N VAL A 218 -6.52 -4.35 2.35
CA VAL A 218 -5.96 -3.01 2.26
C VAL A 218 -5.20 -2.68 3.55
N ALA A 219 -4.05 -2.04 3.38
CA ALA A 219 -3.24 -1.50 4.46
C ALA A 219 -3.52 -0.01 4.62
N GLU A 220 -3.68 0.42 5.87
CA GLU A 220 -3.88 1.82 6.23
C GLU A 220 -3.00 2.17 7.42
N TYR A 221 -2.59 3.43 7.50
CA TYR A 221 -1.95 3.99 8.68
C TYR A 221 -2.96 4.54 9.68
N GLN A 222 -2.78 4.17 10.95
CA GLN A 222 -3.36 4.90 12.06
C GLN A 222 -2.61 6.23 12.24
N GLN A 223 -3.24 7.20 12.91
CA GLN A 223 -2.58 8.47 13.29
C GLN A 223 -1.27 8.26 14.07
N ARG A 224 -1.16 7.14 14.80
CA ARG A 224 0.06 6.72 15.52
C ARG A 224 1.16 6.10 14.64
N GLY A 225 1.10 6.25 13.31
CA GLY A 225 2.13 5.77 12.39
C GLY A 225 2.21 4.24 12.20
N LEU A 226 1.25 3.48 12.72
CA LEU A 226 1.23 2.02 12.65
C LEU A 226 0.26 1.53 11.59
N VAL A 227 0.70 0.54 10.82
CA VAL A 227 -0.15 -0.09 9.80
C VAL A 227 -1.16 -1.04 10.45
N HIS A 228 -2.41 -0.95 10.01
CA HIS A 228 -3.47 -1.93 10.24
C HIS A 228 -4.02 -2.44 8.92
N PHE A 229 -4.71 -3.58 8.97
CA PHE A 229 -5.30 -4.20 7.77
C PHE A 229 -6.81 -4.27 7.87
N HIS A 230 -7.46 -3.96 6.76
CA HIS A 230 -8.85 -4.29 6.48
C HIS A 230 -8.88 -5.37 5.42
N ALA A 231 -9.65 -6.44 5.61
CA ALA A 231 -9.72 -7.53 4.66
C ALA A 231 -11.13 -8.09 4.52
N VAL A 232 -11.53 -8.39 3.28
CA VAL A 232 -12.61 -9.33 3.01
C VAL A 232 -11.99 -10.70 2.87
N ILE A 233 -12.52 -11.69 3.60
CA ILE A 233 -12.14 -13.10 3.46
C ILE A 233 -13.40 -13.87 3.10
N ARG A 234 -13.33 -14.75 2.10
CA ARG A 234 -14.47 -15.44 1.51
C ARG A 234 -14.13 -16.89 1.18
N PHE A 235 -15.10 -17.78 1.32
CA PHE A 235 -15.04 -19.13 0.75
C PHE A 235 -15.58 -19.15 -0.68
N ASP A 236 -14.84 -19.78 -1.56
CA ASP A 236 -15.21 -20.07 -2.93
C ASP A 236 -15.11 -21.58 -3.19
N GLY A 237 -15.72 -22.08 -4.25
CA GLY A 237 -15.50 -23.45 -4.70
C GLY A 237 -14.13 -23.66 -5.36
N PRO A 238 -13.84 -24.88 -5.86
CA PRO A 238 -12.55 -25.22 -6.48
C PRO A 238 -12.22 -24.37 -7.72
N GLY A 239 -13.25 -23.97 -8.49
CA GLY A 239 -13.14 -23.04 -9.62
C GLY A 239 -12.94 -21.57 -9.20
N GLY A 240 -12.85 -21.29 -7.89
CA GLY A 240 -12.81 -19.93 -7.37
C GLY A 240 -14.18 -19.26 -7.44
N HIS A 241 -14.19 -17.97 -7.79
CA HIS A 241 -15.39 -17.12 -7.76
C HIS A 241 -16.49 -17.53 -8.76
N THR A 242 -16.23 -18.49 -9.66
CA THR A 242 -17.21 -19.03 -10.61
C THR A 242 -17.93 -20.28 -10.11
N SER A 243 -17.49 -20.86 -9.00
CA SER A 243 -18.07 -22.07 -8.42
C SER A 243 -18.45 -21.83 -6.96
N PRO A 244 -19.64 -22.28 -6.51
CA PRO A 244 -20.04 -22.14 -5.11
C PRO A 244 -19.13 -22.97 -4.19
N PRO A 245 -18.90 -22.50 -2.95
CA PRO A 245 -18.23 -23.30 -1.95
C PRO A 245 -19.10 -24.49 -1.52
N PRO A 246 -18.52 -25.54 -0.92
CA PRO A 246 -19.29 -26.65 -0.35
C PRO A 246 -20.29 -26.17 0.70
N ALA A 247 -21.47 -26.82 0.79
CA ALA A 247 -22.55 -26.43 1.69
C ALA A 247 -22.15 -26.43 3.19
N TRP A 248 -21.16 -27.22 3.57
CA TRP A 248 -20.64 -27.27 4.94
C TRP A 248 -19.75 -26.09 5.31
N ALA A 249 -19.27 -25.30 4.32
CA ALA A 249 -18.40 -24.16 4.57
C ALA A 249 -19.25 -22.88 4.73
N SER A 250 -19.49 -22.45 5.98
CA SER A 250 -20.29 -21.25 6.31
C SER A 250 -19.44 -20.09 6.85
N ALA A 251 -20.02 -18.89 6.96
CA ALA A 251 -19.34 -17.71 7.51
C ALA A 251 -18.97 -17.93 8.99
N ASP A 252 -19.76 -18.68 9.75
CA ASP A 252 -19.44 -19.08 11.13
C ASP A 252 -18.10 -19.76 11.24
N HIS A 253 -17.72 -20.61 10.28
CA HIS A 253 -16.43 -21.26 10.28
C HIS A 253 -15.27 -20.26 10.17
N LEU A 254 -15.45 -19.17 9.38
CA LEU A 254 -14.48 -18.07 9.34
C LEU A 254 -14.43 -17.33 10.69
N LEU A 255 -15.59 -16.97 11.26
CA LEU A 255 -15.69 -16.28 12.54
C LEU A 255 -14.99 -17.06 13.66
N HIS A 256 -15.23 -18.37 13.74
CA HIS A 256 -14.64 -19.26 14.75
C HIS A 256 -13.14 -19.50 14.53
N ALA A 257 -12.67 -19.56 13.28
CA ALA A 257 -11.27 -19.87 12.97
C ALA A 257 -10.32 -18.66 13.09
N ILE A 258 -10.81 -17.43 12.91
CA ILE A 258 -9.96 -16.23 12.88
C ILE A 258 -9.22 -15.99 14.20
N LYS A 259 -9.93 -16.01 15.34
CA LYS A 259 -9.30 -15.71 16.65
C LYS A 259 -8.19 -16.71 17.03
N PRO A 260 -8.39 -18.04 16.91
CA PRO A 260 -7.30 -19.01 17.11
C PRO A 260 -6.14 -18.84 16.13
N ALA A 261 -6.42 -18.55 14.85
CA ALA A 261 -5.38 -18.32 13.84
C ALA A 261 -4.53 -17.08 14.16
N LEU A 262 -5.16 -15.99 14.63
CA LEU A 262 -4.45 -14.79 15.07
C LEU A 262 -3.55 -15.07 16.28
N LYS A 263 -4.04 -15.79 17.29
CA LYS A 263 -3.26 -16.16 18.49
C LYS A 263 -2.00 -16.97 18.16
N ARG A 264 -2.05 -17.82 17.13
CA ARG A 264 -0.90 -18.63 16.65
C ARG A 264 0.05 -17.87 15.73
N THR A 265 -0.26 -16.61 15.39
CA THR A 265 0.50 -15.83 14.43
C THR A 265 1.46 -14.90 15.15
N THR A 266 2.67 -15.41 15.35
CA THR A 266 3.81 -14.66 15.87
C THR A 266 5.02 -14.81 14.95
N LEU A 267 5.94 -13.85 15.03
CA LEU A 267 7.25 -13.87 14.41
C LEU A 267 8.29 -13.48 15.45
N THR A 268 9.40 -14.21 15.50
CA THR A 268 10.55 -13.84 16.33
C THR A 268 11.51 -13.01 15.50
N VAL A 269 11.90 -11.86 16.03
CA VAL A 269 12.95 -11.01 15.50
C VAL A 269 14.11 -11.09 16.47
N VAL A 270 15.23 -11.63 16.00
CA VAL A 270 16.47 -11.78 16.77
C VAL A 270 17.39 -10.62 16.44
N SER A 271 17.98 -10.00 17.45
CA SER A 271 18.99 -8.96 17.27
C SER A 271 19.83 -8.79 18.52
N ASP A 272 21.14 -8.86 18.35
CA ASP A 272 22.11 -8.60 19.42
C ASP A 272 22.06 -7.13 19.88
N THR A 273 21.66 -6.22 18.98
CA THR A 273 21.64 -4.77 19.23
C THR A 273 20.38 -4.33 19.99
N VAL A 274 19.20 -4.82 19.59
CA VAL A 274 17.90 -4.34 20.12
C VAL A 274 17.13 -5.39 20.92
N GLY A 275 17.76 -6.54 21.16
CA GLY A 275 17.22 -7.70 21.85
C GLY A 275 16.21 -8.48 21.02
N ASP A 276 15.98 -9.71 21.44
CA ASP A 276 14.98 -10.59 20.84
C ASP A 276 13.56 -10.12 21.14
N ARG A 277 12.71 -10.16 20.11
CA ARG A 277 11.34 -9.65 20.17
C ARG A 277 10.38 -10.62 19.51
N GLU A 278 9.29 -10.92 20.19
CA GLU A 278 8.14 -11.56 19.57
C GLU A 278 7.17 -10.49 19.03
N ILE A 279 6.87 -10.56 17.74
CA ILE A 279 5.94 -9.66 17.06
C ILE A 279 4.68 -10.45 16.70
N GLY A 280 3.52 -9.96 17.15
CA GLY A 280 2.21 -10.57 16.88
C GLY A 280 1.10 -9.52 16.84
N TRP A 281 -0.09 -9.94 16.38
CA TRP A 281 -1.24 -9.05 16.25
C TRP A 281 -1.67 -8.42 17.58
N GLY A 282 -2.21 -7.20 17.52
CA GLY A 282 -2.81 -6.57 18.68
C GLY A 282 -3.98 -7.36 19.24
N LYS A 283 -4.24 -7.22 20.54
CA LYS A 283 -5.35 -7.90 21.24
C LYS A 283 -6.73 -7.50 20.68
N ARG A 284 -6.84 -6.34 20.04
CA ARG A 284 -8.09 -5.82 19.45
C ARG A 284 -8.12 -6.13 17.96
N PHE A 285 -9.13 -6.88 17.54
CA PHE A 285 -9.52 -7.07 16.14
C PHE A 285 -11.04 -6.99 16.06
N LYS A 286 -11.57 -6.66 14.89
CA LYS A 286 -13.00 -6.70 14.60
C LYS A 286 -13.24 -7.67 13.46
N VAL A 287 -14.21 -8.56 13.60
CA VAL A 287 -14.64 -9.44 12.53
C VAL A 287 -16.16 -9.42 12.49
N ASP A 288 -16.71 -9.11 11.31
CA ASP A 288 -18.14 -9.02 11.08
C ASP A 288 -18.48 -9.86 9.84
N GLU A 289 -19.58 -10.61 9.86
CA GLU A 289 -20.10 -11.25 8.64
C GLU A 289 -20.61 -10.18 7.67
N ILE A 290 -20.43 -10.42 6.36
CA ILE A 290 -21.01 -9.56 5.32
C ILE A 290 -22.22 -10.30 4.73
N THR A 291 -23.43 -9.81 5.01
CA THR A 291 -24.67 -10.41 4.51
C THR A 291 -25.12 -9.76 3.20
N ALA A 292 -25.67 -10.56 2.29
CA ALA A 292 -25.95 -10.14 0.91
C ALA A 292 -27.32 -9.49 0.69
N LEU A 293 -28.23 -9.59 1.67
CA LEU A 293 -29.69 -9.48 1.46
C LEU A 293 -30.46 -8.72 2.55
N GLY A 294 -29.85 -7.81 3.32
CA GLY A 294 -30.63 -7.04 4.30
C GLY A 294 -30.02 -5.71 4.75
N ASP A 295 -30.86 -4.92 5.42
CA ASP A 295 -30.57 -3.65 6.12
C ASP A 295 -29.63 -3.83 7.34
N GLY A 296 -28.79 -4.86 7.34
CA GLY A 296 -27.79 -5.10 8.38
C GLY A 296 -26.69 -4.03 8.39
N GLU A 297 -25.88 -3.99 9.45
CA GLU A 297 -24.86 -2.96 9.66
C GLU A 297 -23.80 -2.86 8.53
N LEU A 298 -23.59 -3.92 7.71
CA LEU A 298 -22.57 -3.96 6.65
C LEU A 298 -23.10 -4.57 5.34
N THR A 299 -23.48 -3.70 4.40
CA THR A 299 -23.86 -4.08 3.02
C THR A 299 -22.66 -4.16 2.07
N ASP A 300 -22.77 -4.89 0.95
CA ASP A 300 -21.70 -4.99 -0.07
C ASP A 300 -21.19 -3.61 -0.56
N LYS A 301 -22.12 -2.66 -0.78
CA LYS A 301 -21.78 -1.30 -1.22
C LYS A 301 -21.05 -0.54 -0.12
N ALA A 302 -21.49 -0.68 1.13
CA ALA A 302 -20.84 -0.06 2.28
C ALA A 302 -19.42 -0.59 2.47
N VAL A 303 -19.21 -1.92 2.38
CA VAL A 303 -17.88 -2.54 2.48
C VAL A 303 -16.98 -2.10 1.32
N ALA A 304 -17.49 -2.10 0.08
CA ALA A 304 -16.70 -1.65 -1.07
C ALA A 304 -16.30 -0.18 -0.96
N GLY A 305 -17.23 0.69 -0.56
CA GLY A 305 -16.97 2.11 -0.31
C GLY A 305 -15.98 2.33 0.83
N TYR A 306 -16.14 1.56 1.92
CA TYR A 306 -15.23 1.56 3.06
C TYR A 306 -13.81 1.17 2.64
N ILE A 307 -13.62 0.05 1.93
CA ILE A 307 -12.29 -0.39 1.48
C ILE A 307 -11.68 0.59 0.46
N ALA A 308 -12.48 1.11 -0.47
CA ALA A 308 -12.01 2.08 -1.46
C ALA A 308 -11.52 3.38 -0.83
N LYS A 309 -12.18 3.85 0.24
CA LYS A 309 -11.74 5.00 1.04
C LYS A 309 -10.31 4.83 1.57
N TYR A 310 -9.89 3.60 1.87
CA TYR A 310 -8.56 3.29 2.38
C TYR A 310 -7.53 2.97 1.29
N ALA A 311 -7.96 2.61 0.09
CA ALA A 311 -7.07 2.25 -1.01
C ALA A 311 -6.13 3.40 -1.42
N THR A 312 -6.60 4.65 -1.34
CA THR A 312 -5.79 5.84 -1.62
C THR A 312 -5.01 6.33 -0.42
N LYS A 313 -5.35 5.87 0.80
CA LYS A 313 -4.63 6.33 1.99
C LYS A 313 -3.19 5.89 1.94
N SER A 314 -2.30 6.78 2.31
CA SER A 314 -0.87 6.58 2.23
C SER A 314 -0.21 6.94 3.55
N ALA A 315 1.09 6.69 3.65
CA ALA A 315 1.80 7.00 4.87
C ALA A 315 1.75 8.51 5.18
N GLU A 316 1.67 9.39 4.16
CA GLU A 316 1.61 10.85 4.35
C GLU A 316 0.36 11.32 5.11
N ASP A 317 -0.73 10.53 5.09
CA ASP A 317 -1.93 10.81 5.90
C ASP A 317 -1.67 10.66 7.42
N SER A 318 -0.56 10.01 7.79
CA SER A 318 -0.05 9.95 9.16
C SER A 318 1.05 10.99 9.44
N GLY A 319 1.24 11.97 8.55
CA GLY A 319 2.14 13.10 8.73
C GLY A 319 3.60 12.87 8.33
N THR A 320 3.90 11.78 7.60
CA THR A 320 5.24 11.53 7.02
C THR A 320 5.38 12.13 5.61
N VAL A 321 6.57 12.01 5.02
CA VAL A 321 6.85 12.49 3.66
C VAL A 321 6.45 11.49 2.57
N ASP A 322 6.17 12.01 1.38
CA ASP A 322 5.71 11.28 0.20
C ASP A 322 6.85 10.86 -0.76
N ARG A 323 8.11 10.93 -0.31
CA ARG A 323 9.32 10.62 -1.09
C ARG A 323 10.24 9.70 -0.32
N SER A 324 11.06 8.95 -1.06
CA SER A 324 12.18 8.25 -0.45
C SER A 324 13.18 9.24 0.12
N LEU A 325 13.75 8.88 1.27
CA LEU A 325 14.74 9.67 2.00
C LEU A 325 16.17 9.20 1.71
N VAL A 326 16.35 8.14 0.91
CA VAL A 326 17.68 7.65 0.56
C VAL A 326 18.34 8.51 -0.50
N CYS A 327 19.65 8.76 -0.32
CA CYS A 327 20.48 9.40 -1.34
C CYS A 327 20.35 8.63 -2.65
N ARG A 328 20.01 9.33 -3.73
CA ARG A 328 19.77 8.74 -5.06
C ARG A 328 21.06 8.16 -5.64
N THR A 329 22.16 8.88 -5.48
CA THR A 329 23.48 8.58 -6.04
C THR A 329 24.03 7.26 -5.53
N CYS A 330 24.07 7.06 -4.22
CA CYS A 330 24.47 5.76 -3.65
C CYS A 330 23.31 4.78 -3.48
N SER A 331 22.08 5.14 -3.83
CA SER A 331 20.86 4.35 -3.57
C SER A 331 20.74 3.87 -2.10
N GLY A 332 21.12 4.74 -1.15
CA GLY A 332 21.13 4.43 0.28
C GLY A 332 22.26 3.51 0.78
N ARG A 333 23.26 3.18 -0.04
CA ARG A 333 24.44 2.42 0.39
C ARG A 333 25.44 3.23 1.23
N GLY A 334 25.44 4.55 1.08
CA GLY A 334 26.43 5.45 1.71
C GLY A 334 27.78 5.46 0.99
N THR A 335 28.00 4.48 0.11
CA THR A 335 29.22 4.34 -0.68
C THR A 335 28.91 4.22 -2.17
N VAL A 336 29.87 4.67 -2.98
CA VAL A 336 29.91 4.52 -4.44
C VAL A 336 31.18 3.75 -4.83
N GLY A 337 31.30 3.36 -6.09
CA GLY A 337 32.42 2.55 -6.58
C GLY A 337 32.16 1.05 -6.57
N GLY A 338 33.03 0.31 -7.27
CA GLY A 338 32.96 -1.14 -7.45
C GLY A 338 33.75 -1.90 -6.37
N ARG A 339 34.96 -2.33 -6.72
CA ARG A 339 35.85 -3.08 -5.80
C ARG A 339 36.35 -2.23 -4.63
N ILE A 340 36.66 -0.97 -4.88
CA ILE A 340 37.01 0.02 -3.86
C ILE A 340 35.75 0.82 -3.56
N ARG A 341 35.33 0.81 -2.29
CA ARG A 341 34.16 1.57 -1.82
C ARG A 341 34.64 2.90 -1.28
N GLU A 342 34.18 3.97 -1.90
CA GLU A 342 34.41 5.34 -1.42
C GLU A 342 33.13 5.89 -0.81
N LEU A 343 33.26 6.86 0.10
CA LEU A 343 32.10 7.57 0.62
C LEU A 343 31.37 8.26 -0.54
N CYS A 344 30.04 8.20 -0.51
CA CYS A 344 29.23 8.86 -1.53
C CYS A 344 29.47 10.38 -1.47
N PRO A 345 29.83 11.05 -2.57
CA PRO A 345 30.10 12.49 -2.56
C PRO A 345 28.87 13.31 -2.17
N ASP A 346 27.69 12.89 -2.61
CA ASP A 346 26.45 13.67 -2.38
C ASP A 346 25.89 13.58 -0.96
N CYS A 347 26.22 12.52 -0.21
CA CYS A 347 25.67 12.32 1.13
C CYS A 347 26.74 12.06 2.19
N GLU A 348 28.01 12.05 1.81
CA GLU A 348 29.16 11.86 2.70
C GLU A 348 29.02 10.62 3.61
N GLY A 349 28.45 9.54 3.09
CA GLY A 349 28.22 8.30 3.86
C GLY A 349 26.94 8.26 4.70
N THR A 350 26.21 9.36 4.86
CA THR A 350 24.99 9.41 5.69
C THR A 350 23.84 8.57 5.15
N ARG A 351 23.89 8.22 3.85
CA ARG A 351 22.84 7.52 3.08
C ARG A 351 21.60 8.36 2.82
N GLN A 352 21.55 9.59 3.31
CA GLN A 352 20.36 10.45 3.31
C GLN A 352 20.35 11.37 2.07
N ALA A 353 19.16 11.62 1.50
CA ALA A 353 18.99 12.62 0.46
C ALA A 353 18.91 14.05 1.01
N GLU A 354 18.47 14.19 2.26
CA GLU A 354 18.37 15.43 3.03
C GLU A 354 18.48 15.07 4.51
N PRO A 355 18.96 15.97 5.39
CA PRO A 355 19.08 15.65 6.80
C PRO A 355 17.72 15.35 7.44
N LEU A 356 17.60 14.23 8.16
CA LEU A 356 16.33 13.83 8.79
C LEU A 356 15.77 14.85 9.80
N ARG A 357 16.63 15.73 10.35
CA ARG A 357 16.24 16.82 11.24
C ARG A 357 15.47 17.95 10.55
N ASP A 358 15.62 18.09 9.24
CA ASP A 358 15.06 19.20 8.47
C ASP A 358 13.72 18.83 7.80
N LEU A 359 13.30 17.56 7.90
CA LEU A 359 12.02 17.11 7.35
C LEU A 359 10.84 17.91 7.95
N PRO A 360 9.84 18.35 7.17
CA PRO A 360 8.68 19.07 7.68
C PRO A 360 7.63 18.08 8.24
N VAL A 361 7.96 17.37 9.32
CA VAL A 361 7.11 16.35 9.95
C VAL A 361 7.06 16.52 11.48
N HIS A 362 5.98 16.05 12.09
CA HIS A 362 5.82 16.04 13.55
C HIS A 362 6.92 15.21 14.23
N GLN A 363 7.25 15.57 15.49
CA GLN A 363 8.34 14.96 16.25
C GLN A 363 8.20 13.43 16.36
N HIS A 364 7.00 12.92 16.61
CA HIS A 364 6.74 11.48 16.69
C HIS A 364 7.11 10.75 15.39
N VAL A 365 6.64 11.27 14.26
CA VAL A 365 6.92 10.72 12.93
C VAL A 365 8.41 10.79 12.62
N ARG A 366 9.06 11.92 12.92
CA ARG A 366 10.52 12.06 12.78
C ARG A 366 11.27 11.02 13.60
N GLN A 367 10.82 10.73 14.81
CA GLN A 367 11.44 9.73 15.66
C GLN A 367 11.27 8.32 15.08
N MET A 368 10.09 7.97 14.56
CA MET A 368 9.91 6.71 13.82
C MET A 368 10.81 6.60 12.58
N ILE A 369 10.95 7.68 11.81
CA ILE A 369 11.86 7.74 10.65
C ILE A 369 13.31 7.51 11.08
N ARG A 370 13.76 8.18 12.15
CA ARG A 370 15.10 8.00 12.72
C ARG A 370 15.32 6.56 13.17
N THR A 371 14.38 6.00 13.94
CA THR A 371 14.46 4.60 14.36
C THR A 371 14.51 3.63 13.18
N ALA A 372 13.73 3.85 12.12
CA ALA A 372 13.85 3.06 10.89
C ALA A 372 15.20 3.22 10.20
N TRP A 373 15.82 4.40 10.29
CA TRP A 373 17.15 4.67 9.75
C TRP A 373 18.24 3.94 10.53
N ASP A 374 18.17 4.01 11.86
CA ASP A 374 19.12 3.39 12.79
C ASP A 374 19.06 1.87 12.66
N LEU A 375 17.86 1.29 12.73
CA LEU A 375 17.64 -0.15 12.50
C LEU A 375 18.07 -0.57 11.08
N GLY A 376 17.89 0.28 10.08
CA GLY A 376 18.37 0.03 8.71
C GLY A 376 19.88 0.11 8.54
N GLY A 377 20.62 0.58 9.54
CA GLY A 377 22.08 0.49 9.62
C GLY A 377 22.60 -0.85 10.13
N LEU A 378 21.74 -1.64 10.77
CA LEU A 378 22.13 -2.90 11.39
C LEU A 378 22.23 -4.03 10.34
N PRO A 379 23.36 -4.77 10.27
CA PRO A 379 23.52 -5.88 9.33
C PRO A 379 22.43 -6.94 9.44
N GLU A 380 21.97 -7.25 10.65
CA GLU A 380 20.90 -8.22 10.91
C GLU A 380 19.55 -7.83 10.29
N PHE A 381 19.35 -6.55 9.97
CA PHE A 381 18.12 -6.03 9.34
C PHE A 381 18.33 -5.58 7.89
N ALA A 382 19.44 -5.93 7.25
CA ALA A 382 19.75 -5.53 5.87
C ALA A 382 18.62 -5.92 4.89
N ASP A 383 18.05 -7.12 5.05
CA ASP A 383 16.96 -7.61 4.19
C ASP A 383 15.66 -6.83 4.34
N LEU A 384 15.45 -6.15 5.46
CA LEU A 384 14.29 -5.29 5.71
C LEU A 384 14.34 -4.00 4.89
N LYS A 385 15.55 -3.56 4.50
CA LYS A 385 15.79 -2.33 3.72
C LYS A 385 15.14 -1.10 4.38
N LEU A 386 15.25 -0.98 5.72
CA LEU A 386 14.48 0.00 6.48
C LEU A 386 14.80 1.45 6.11
N CYS A 387 16.04 1.81 5.75
CA CYS A 387 16.35 3.15 5.25
C CYS A 387 15.55 3.50 3.98
N LYS A 388 15.39 2.53 3.05
CA LYS A 388 14.58 2.71 1.83
C LYS A 388 13.11 3.00 2.17
N TRP A 389 12.61 2.34 3.22
CA TRP A 389 11.21 2.40 3.66
C TRP A 389 10.98 3.34 4.87
N ALA A 390 11.97 4.14 5.27
CA ALA A 390 11.86 5.00 6.44
C ALA A 390 10.76 6.06 6.28
N HIS A 391 10.59 6.59 5.06
CA HIS A 391 9.46 7.47 4.72
C HIS A 391 8.09 6.80 4.88
N MET A 392 8.02 5.46 4.84
CA MET A 392 6.84 4.66 5.16
C MET A 392 6.96 4.04 6.56
N LEU A 393 7.70 4.67 7.48
CA LEU A 393 7.80 4.26 8.88
C LEU A 393 8.17 2.76 9.06
N GLY A 394 8.95 2.21 8.12
CA GLY A 394 9.38 0.81 8.07
C GLY A 394 8.47 -0.13 7.27
N PHE A 395 7.25 0.26 6.91
CA PHE A 395 6.36 -0.60 6.11
C PHE A 395 6.85 -0.74 4.67
N ARG A 396 7.04 -1.99 4.26
CA ARG A 396 7.53 -2.39 2.93
C ARG A 396 6.51 -3.16 2.10
N GLY A 397 5.27 -3.24 2.57
CA GLY A 397 4.21 -4.03 1.95
C GLY A 397 3.44 -3.28 0.87
N HIS A 398 2.63 -4.03 0.13
CA HIS A 398 1.64 -3.45 -0.77
C HIS A 398 0.42 -2.94 0.03
N PHE A 399 -0.09 -1.77 -0.37
CA PHE A 399 -1.26 -1.15 0.25
C PHE A 399 -2.57 -1.82 -0.12
N SER A 400 -2.65 -2.51 -1.26
CA SER A 400 -3.79 -3.34 -1.64
C SER A 400 -3.26 -4.63 -2.25
N THR A 401 -3.80 -5.76 -1.81
CA THR A 401 -3.50 -7.07 -2.40
C THR A 401 -4.74 -7.95 -2.37
N LYS A 402 -4.95 -8.73 -3.42
CA LYS A 402 -5.91 -9.83 -3.43
C LYS A 402 -5.21 -11.18 -3.52
N SER A 403 -5.86 -12.23 -3.06
CA SER A 403 -5.49 -13.58 -3.43
C SER A 403 -5.54 -13.71 -4.95
N ARG A 404 -4.64 -14.54 -5.50
CA ARG A 404 -4.75 -14.95 -6.90
C ARG A 404 -6.09 -15.62 -7.15
#